data_AF-A0A7W6G007-F1
#
_entry.id   AF-A0A7W6G007-F1
#
_cell.length_a   1.000
_cell.length_b   1.000
_cell.length_c   1.000
_cell.angle_alpha   90.00
_cell.angle_beta   90.00
_cell.angle_gamma   90.00
#
_symmetry.space_group_name_H-M   'P 1'
#
loop_
_entity.id
_entity.type
_entity.pdbx_description
1 polymer ?
#
loop_
_entity_poly.entity_id
_entity_poly.type
_entity_poly.pdbx_seq_one_letter_code
_entity_poly.pdbx_strand_id
1 'polypeptide(L)'
;MDAIYTAPAGDPQALRVIRSQGSDTSGSMILDRDVVSIRAADVVLPVRRAQIQLLGSIAVADEIHDDPVFLIKQDPMLDEEGLSWSCAIELA
;
A
#
# COMPACT_ATOMS: atom_id res chain seq x y z
N MET A 1 2.49 -4.43 9.84
CA MET A 1 3.53 -3.51 9.35
C MET A 1 2.91 -2.14 9.13
N ASP A 2 3.65 -1.08 9.41
CA ASP A 2 3.21 0.28 9.11
C ASP A 2 3.64 0.64 7.68
N ALA A 3 2.84 1.44 6.99
CA ALA A 3 3.12 1.95 5.67
C ALA A 3 2.69 3.41 5.59
N ILE A 4 3.27 4.20 4.69
CA ILE A 4 2.97 5.60 4.51
C ILE A 4 2.27 5.78 3.16
N TYR A 5 1.01 6.21 3.21
CA TYR A 5 0.26 6.65 2.04
C TYR A 5 0.52 8.14 1.79
N THR A 6 0.93 8.46 0.55
CA THR A 6 1.14 9.84 0.09
C THR A 6 0.33 10.08 -1.17
N ALA A 7 -0.64 11.00 -1.09
CA ALA A 7 -1.48 11.36 -2.23
C ALA A 7 -0.66 12.14 -3.29
N PRO A 8 -1.03 12.05 -4.59
CA PRO A 8 -0.36 12.80 -5.64
C PRO A 8 -0.56 14.32 -5.46
N ALA A 9 0.36 15.11 -6.02
CA ALA A 9 0.29 16.56 -5.94
C ALA A 9 -1.05 17.10 -6.50
N GLY A 10 -1.72 17.94 -5.71
CA GLY A 10 -3.03 18.52 -6.07
C GLY A 10 -4.23 17.75 -5.50
N ASP A 11 -4.02 16.58 -4.89
CA ASP A 11 -5.05 15.89 -4.13
C ASP A 11 -5.11 16.46 -2.69
N PRO A 12 -6.30 16.78 -2.15
CA PRO A 12 -6.44 17.29 -0.79
C PRO A 12 -6.15 16.25 0.31
N GLN A 13 -5.92 14.99 -0.04
CA GLN A 13 -5.59 13.95 0.93
C GLN A 13 -4.21 14.16 1.55
N ALA A 14 -4.17 14.16 2.88
CA ALA A 14 -2.94 14.26 3.65
C ALA A 14 -2.16 12.93 3.65
N LEU A 15 -0.86 13.03 3.96
CA LEU A 15 -0.02 11.87 4.27
C LEU A 15 -0.61 11.09 5.47
N ARG A 16 -0.68 9.76 5.36
CA ARG A 16 -1.27 8.87 6.36
C ARG A 16 -0.38 7.68 6.63
N VAL A 17 -0.30 7.26 7.89
CA VAL A 17 0.29 5.97 8.25
C VAL A 17 -0.83 4.92 8.26
N ILE A 18 -0.68 3.87 7.47
CA ILE A 18 -1.65 2.78 7.28
C ILE A 18 -1.07 1.46 7.79
N ARG A 19 -1.89 0.55 8.30
CA ARG A 19 -1.42 -0.77 8.76
C ARG A 19 -1.71 -1.86 7.74
N SER A 20 -0.65 -2.39 7.12
CA SER A 20 -0.74 -3.54 6.23
C SER A 20 -1.25 -4.78 6.98
N GLN A 21 -2.24 -5.47 6.40
CA GLN A 21 -2.69 -6.80 6.81
C GLN A 21 -1.75 -7.85 6.19
N GLY A 22 -0.52 -7.89 6.69
CA GLY A 22 0.49 -8.83 6.24
C GLY A 22 1.63 -8.77 7.24
N SER A 23 1.54 -9.59 8.28
CA SER A 23 2.62 -9.76 9.24
C SER A 23 2.82 -11.24 9.38
N ASP A 24 3.69 -11.81 8.55
CA ASP A 24 4.32 -13.05 8.94
C ASP A 24 5.31 -12.70 10.07
N THR A 25 5.34 -13.52 11.11
CA THR A 25 6.03 -13.25 12.39
C THR A 25 7.57 -13.17 12.28
N SER A 26 8.11 -13.31 11.07
CA SER A 26 9.53 -13.34 10.74
C SER A 26 10.14 -11.98 10.36
N GLY A 27 9.33 -10.91 10.26
CA GLY A 27 9.84 -9.55 9.98
C GLY A 27 10.20 -9.28 8.52
N SER A 28 10.13 -10.30 7.65
CA SER A 28 10.26 -10.18 6.19
C SER A 28 8.92 -10.52 5.55
N MET A 29 8.34 -9.58 4.81
CA MET A 29 7.11 -9.81 4.04
C MET A 29 7.48 -10.07 2.58
N ILE A 30 6.97 -11.18 2.02
CA ILE A 30 7.05 -11.46 0.59
C ILE A 30 5.79 -10.88 -0.05
N LEU A 31 5.98 -9.93 -0.96
CA LEU A 31 4.89 -9.39 -1.77
C LEU A 31 4.72 -10.29 -3.01
N ASP A 32 3.96 -11.37 -2.87
CA ASP A 32 3.71 -12.36 -3.94
C ASP A 32 2.65 -11.90 -4.96
N ARG A 33 1.95 -10.79 -4.65
CA ARG A 33 0.95 -10.18 -5.53
C ARG A 33 1.15 -8.69 -5.52
N ASP A 34 1.13 -8.08 -6.71
CA ASP A 34 1.16 -6.62 -6.95
C ASP A 34 -0.10 -5.91 -6.43
N VAL A 35 -0.69 -6.35 -5.32
CA VAL A 35 -1.94 -5.81 -4.76
C VAL A 35 -1.77 -5.62 -3.26
N VAL A 36 -2.15 -4.44 -2.78
CA VAL A 36 -2.25 -4.14 -1.35
C VAL A 36 -3.69 -3.83 -0.96
N SER A 37 -4.04 -4.21 0.27
CA SER A 37 -5.31 -3.87 0.89
C SER A 37 -5.12 -2.68 1.84
N ILE A 38 -5.89 -1.62 1.65
CA ILE A 38 -5.90 -0.42 2.49
C ILE A 38 -7.26 -0.33 3.17
N ARG A 39 -7.31 -0.20 4.49
CA ARG A 39 -8.60 -0.07 5.19
C ARG A 39 -9.24 1.27 4.84
N ALA A 40 -10.55 1.28 4.61
CA ALA A 40 -11.32 2.50 4.37
C ALA A 40 -11.29 3.46 5.58
N ALA A 41 -11.03 2.94 6.78
CA ALA A 41 -10.83 3.75 7.98
C ALA A 41 -9.49 4.51 8.01
N ASP A 42 -8.47 4.02 7.32
CA ASP A 42 -7.14 4.64 7.28
C ASP A 42 -7.05 5.67 6.13
N VAL A 43 -7.64 5.32 4.98
CA VAL A 43 -7.70 6.17 3.77
C VAL A 43 -9.11 6.12 3.19
N VAL A 44 -9.78 7.27 3.17
CA VAL A 44 -11.18 7.38 2.74
C VAL A 44 -11.35 7.02 1.25
N LEU A 45 -10.41 7.45 0.40
CA LEU A 45 -10.46 7.19 -1.03
C LEU A 45 -9.04 7.18 -1.62
N PRO A 46 -8.33 6.04 -1.62
CA PRO A 46 -7.05 5.97 -2.30
C PRO A 46 -7.23 6.22 -3.80
N VAL A 47 -6.26 6.89 -4.42
CA VAL A 47 -6.29 7.28 -5.84
C VAL A 47 -5.11 6.71 -6.61
N ARG A 48 -5.29 6.53 -7.91
CA ARG A 48 -4.20 6.17 -8.84
C ARG A 48 -3.05 7.16 -8.73
N ARG A 49 -1.81 6.68 -8.92
CA ARG A 49 -0.55 7.43 -8.82
C ARG A 49 -0.19 7.92 -7.41
N ALA A 50 -1.00 7.62 -6.40
CA ALA A 50 -0.57 7.78 -5.02
C ALA A 50 0.58 6.82 -4.71
N GLN A 51 1.42 7.22 -3.77
CA GLN A 51 2.55 6.43 -3.30
C GLN A 51 2.19 5.71 -2.01
N ILE A 52 2.68 4.47 -1.87
CA ILE A 52 2.61 3.67 -0.66
C ILE A 52 4.03 3.22 -0.34
N GLN A 53 4.60 3.77 0.72
CA GLN A 53 5.88 3.30 1.25
C GLN A 53 5.63 2.22 2.29
N LEU A 54 6.12 1.00 2.10
CA LEU A 54 6.07 -0.04 3.14
C LEU A 54 7.29 0.11 4.04
N LEU A 55 7.12 0.21 5.36
CA LEU A 55 8.26 0.44 6.29
C LEU A 55 8.85 -0.89 6.77
N GLY A 56 10.08 -1.20 6.36
CA GLY A 56 10.85 -2.40 6.66
C GLY A 56 11.44 -3.06 5.39
N SER A 57 12.06 -4.23 5.55
CA SER A 57 12.62 -5.00 4.44
C SER A 57 11.55 -5.89 3.79
N ILE A 58 11.26 -5.65 2.51
CA ILE A 58 10.25 -6.37 1.73
C ILE A 58 10.93 -7.14 0.61
N ALA A 59 10.56 -8.40 0.43
CA ALA A 59 10.95 -9.16 -0.75
C ALA A 59 9.93 -8.94 -1.88
N VAL A 60 10.38 -8.44 -3.03
CA VAL A 60 9.62 -8.23 -4.26
C VAL A 60 10.29 -9.02 -5.37
N ALA A 61 9.60 -10.01 -5.94
CA ALA A 61 10.13 -10.86 -7.02
C ALA A 61 11.56 -11.39 -6.74
N ASP A 62 11.76 -11.96 -5.55
CA ASP A 62 13.04 -12.50 -5.05
C ASP A 62 14.15 -11.48 -4.73
N GLU A 63 13.90 -10.18 -4.85
CA GLU A 63 14.81 -9.11 -4.42
C GLU A 63 14.33 -8.45 -3.12
N ILE A 64 15.25 -8.20 -2.17
CA ILE A 64 14.93 -7.51 -0.92
C ILE A 64 15.15 -6.01 -1.11
N HIS A 65 14.12 -5.23 -0.80
CA HIS A 65 14.15 -3.77 -0.77
C HIS A 65 13.89 -3.26 0.64
N ASP A 66 14.69 -2.29 1.09
CA ASP A 66 14.45 -1.59 2.36
C ASP A 66 13.56 -0.37 2.14
N ASP A 67 12.49 -0.28 2.92
CA ASP A 67 11.48 0.77 2.89
C ASP A 67 10.93 1.09 1.48
N PRO A 68 10.56 0.09 0.65
CA PRO A 68 10.21 0.32 -0.75
C PRO A 68 8.98 1.20 -0.92
N VAL A 69 9.03 2.03 -1.97
CA VAL A 69 7.93 2.89 -2.39
C VAL A 69 7.26 2.27 -3.60
N PHE A 70 5.93 2.13 -3.52
CA PHE A 70 5.11 1.66 -4.60
C PHE A 70 4.14 2.74 -5.10
N LEU A 71 3.78 2.69 -6.37
CA LEU A 71 2.76 3.53 -6.99
C LEU A 71 1.48 2.72 -7.20
N ILE A 72 0.32 3.31 -6.92
CA ILE A 72 -0.97 2.73 -7.28
C ILE A 72 -1.16 2.81 -8.80
N LYS A 73 -1.18 1.66 -9.48
CA LYS A 73 -1.23 1.53 -10.95
C LYS A 73 -2.60 1.83 -11.54
N GLN A 74 -3.66 1.47 -10.83
CA GLN A 74 -5.04 1.50 -11.32
C GLN A 74 -5.98 2.07 -10.25
N ASP A 75 -7.21 2.36 -10.64
CA ASP A 75 -8.19 2.88 -9.68
C ASP A 75 -8.48 1.82 -8.60
N PRO A 76 -8.36 2.16 -7.31
CA PRO A 76 -8.65 1.24 -6.23
C PRO A 76 -10.10 0.75 -6.24
N MET A 77 -10.29 -0.52 -5.91
CA MET A 77 -11.61 -1.14 -5.82
C MET A 77 -11.99 -1.35 -4.36
N LEU A 78 -13.12 -0.76 -3.94
CA LEU A 78 -13.69 -1.02 -2.61
C LEU A 78 -14.31 -2.43 -2.60
N ASP A 79 -14.06 -3.18 -1.53
CA ASP A 79 -14.73 -4.46 -1.31
C ASP A 79 -16.25 -4.29 -1.11
N GLU A 80 -17.00 -5.39 -1.22
CA GLU A 80 -18.47 -5.37 -1.12
C GLU A 80 -18.96 -4.94 0.27
N GLU A 81 -18.13 -5.10 1.29
CA GLU A 81 -18.43 -4.75 2.69
C GLU A 81 -18.11 -3.28 3.00
N GLY A 82 -17.42 -2.56 2.11
CA GLY A 82 -16.99 -1.18 2.30
C GLY A 82 -15.86 -1.02 3.33
N LEU A 83 -15.11 -2.08 3.64
CA LEU A 83 -14.11 -2.11 4.70
C LEU A 83 -12.71 -1.83 4.19
N SER A 84 -12.39 -2.28 2.98
CA SER A 84 -11.04 -2.19 2.43
C SER A 84 -11.01 -1.91 0.93
N TRP A 85 -10.01 -1.14 0.52
CA TRP A 85 -9.64 -0.87 -0.87
C TRP A 85 -8.57 -1.85 -1.34
N SER A 86 -8.81 -2.51 -2.47
CA SER A 86 -7.82 -3.29 -3.20
C SER A 86 -7.11 -2.40 -4.22
N CYS A 87 -5.81 -2.21 -4.06
CA CYS A 87 -5.00 -1.33 -4.90
C CYS A 87 -3.94 -2.17 -5.61
N ALA A 88 -3.95 -2.22 -6.95
CA ALA A 88 -2.79 -2.76 -7.66
C ALA A 88 -1.65 -1.73 -7.62
N ILE A 89 -0.44 -2.22 -7.37
CA ILE A 89 0.74 -1.42 -7.10
C ILE A 89 1.92 -1.83 -7.96
N GLU A 90 2.91 -0.93 -8.09
CA GLU A 90 4.18 -1.20 -8.74
C GLU A 90 5.32 -0.52 -8.03
N LEU A 91 6.50 -1.13 -8.03
CA LEU A 91 7.68 -0.48 -7.48
C LEU A 91 7.98 0.79 -8.28
N ALA A 92 8.16 1.91 -7.58
CA ALA A 92 8.33 3.25 -8.15
C ALA A 92 9.72 3.51 -8.72
#